data_AF-A0A2D8TUG9-F1
#
_entry.id   AF-A0A2D8TUG9-F1
#
_cell.length_a   1.000
_cell.length_b   1.000
_cell.length_c   1.000
_cell.angle_alpha   90.00
_cell.angle_beta   90.00
_cell.angle_gamma   90.00
#
_symmetry.space_group_name_H-M   'P 1'
#
loop_
_entity.id
_entity.type
_entity.pdbx_description
1 polymer ?
#
loop_
_entity_poly.entity_id
_entity_poly.type
_entity_poly.pdbx_seq_one_letter_code
_entity_poly.pdbx_strand_id
1 'polypeptide(L)' 'MKITNVNNVTEFIEDYKVILCDLWGVIHNGMSVYENANKFLDHAHQKNIPVFFISNAPRPESV' A
#
# COMPACT_ATOMS: atom_id res chain seq x y z
N MET A 1 17.30 -1.05 21.60
CA MET A 1 16.33 -1.08 20.48
C MET A 1 17.13 -1.20 19.20
N LYS A 2 16.97 -2.28 18.44
CA LYS A 2 17.66 -2.45 17.15
C LYS A 2 16.80 -1.79 16.08
N ILE A 3 17.32 -0.74 15.44
CA ILE A 3 16.65 -0.06 14.34
C ILE A 3 17.17 -0.68 13.06
N THR A 4 16.28 -1.28 12.27
CA THR A 4 16.61 -1.77 10.93
C THR A 4 16.28 -0.68 9.93
N ASN A 5 17.24 -0.32 9.10
CA ASN A 5 17.00 0.63 8.01
C ASN A 5 16.35 -0.12 6.86
N VAL A 6 15.18 0.34 6.42
CA VAL A 6 14.40 -0.26 5.34
C VAL A 6 14.54 0.66 4.14
N ASN A 7 15.12 0.15 3.04
CA ASN A 7 15.22 0.92 1.81
C ASN A 7 14.00 0.70 0.92
N ASN A 8 13.46 -0.53 0.91
CA ASN A 8 12.24 -0.85 0.20
C ASN A 8 11.34 -1.80 1.00
N VAL A 9 10.05 -1.50 1.01
CA VAL A 9 9.01 -2.32 1.64
C VAL A 9 8.99 -3.75 1.07
N THR A 10 9.32 -3.95 -0.21
CA THR A 10 9.33 -5.27 -0.86
C THR A 10 10.31 -6.25 -0.22
N GLU A 11 11.29 -5.77 0.55
CA GLU A 11 12.30 -6.61 1.22
C GLU A 11 11.70 -7.55 2.27
N PHE A 12 10.52 -7.23 2.82
CA PHE A 12 9.92 -8.00 3.89
C PHE A 12 8.44 -8.32 3.68
N ILE A 13 7.80 -7.86 2.59
CA ILE A 13 6.33 -8.06 2.47
C ILE A 13 5.91 -9.53 2.50
N GLU A 14 6.76 -10.43 2.02
CA GLU A 14 6.47 -11.87 1.97
C GLU A 14 6.37 -12.51 3.35
N ASP A 15 6.90 -11.86 4.39
CA ASP A 15 6.77 -12.29 5.79
C ASP A 15 5.40 -11.93 6.39
N TYR A 16 4.57 -11.16 5.68
CA TYR A 16 3.27 -10.70 6.14
C TYR A 16 2.13 -11.40 5.42
N LYS A 17 1.11 -11.78 6.18
CA LYS A 17 -0.10 -12.42 5.65
C LYS A 17 -1.02 -11.45 4.92
N VAL A 18 -1.02 -10.17 5.33
CA VAL A 18 -1.87 -9.11 4.81
C VAL A 18 -1.14 -7.78 4.90
N ILE A 19 -1.49 -6.84 4.02
CA ILE A 19 -0.99 -5.46 4.05
C ILE A 19 -2.19 -4.53 4.24
N LEU A 20 -2.13 -3.70 5.27
CA LEU A 20 -3.07 -2.59 5.47
C LEU A 20 -2.41 -1.33 4.93
N CYS A 21 -2.98 -0.74 3.89
CA CYS A 21 -2.36 0.35 3.14
C CYS A 21 -3.25 1.60 3.15
N ASP A 22 -2.70 2.74 3.55
CA ASP A 22 -3.38 4.03 3.39
C ASP A 22 -3.43 4.43 1.90
N LEU A 23 -4.31 5.38 1.56
CA LEU A 23 -4.52 5.84 0.19
C LEU A 23 -3.88 7.21 -0.07
N TRP A 24 -4.29 8.23 0.67
CA TRP A 24 -3.88 9.62 0.41
C TRP A 24 -2.43 9.84 0.83
N GLY A 25 -1.58 10.25 -0.11
CA GLY A 25 -0.14 10.40 0.10
C GLY A 25 0.66 9.09 0.07
N VAL A 26 -0.01 7.94 -0.05
CA VAL A 26 0.63 6.61 -0.16
C VAL A 26 0.43 6.01 -1.54
N ILE A 27 -0.82 5.91 -2.01
CA ILE A 27 -1.16 5.41 -3.34
C ILE A 27 -1.35 6.55 -4.34
N HIS A 28 -1.97 7.66 -3.91
CA HIS A 28 -2.25 8.80 -4.78
C HIS A 28 -2.25 10.14 -4.03
N ASN A 29 -2.19 11.24 -4.77
CA ASN A 29 -2.35 12.60 -4.25
C ASN A 29 -3.73 13.23 -4.54
N GLY A 30 -4.66 12.44 -5.09
CA GLY A 30 -6.00 12.92 -5.48
C GLY A 30 -6.07 13.43 -6.92
N MET A 31 -4.93 13.58 -7.60
CA MET A 31 -4.85 13.87 -9.05
C MET A 31 -4.36 12.66 -9.84
N SER A 32 -3.38 11.92 -9.31
CA SER A 32 -2.76 10.79 -9.98
C SER A 32 -2.30 9.72 -8.98
N VAL A 33 -2.25 8.47 -9.45
CA VAL A 33 -1.64 7.35 -8.72
C VAL A 33 -0.12 7.41 -8.89
N TYR A 34 0.62 7.11 -7.83
CA TYR A 34 2.08 7.05 -7.90
C TYR A 34 2.55 5.79 -8.61
N GLU A 35 3.50 5.92 -9.54
CA GLU A 35 4.01 4.78 -10.32
C GLU A 35 4.61 3.68 -9.43
N ASN A 36 5.33 4.07 -8.37
CA ASN A 36 5.89 3.11 -7.41
C ASN A 36 4.81 2.38 -6.60
N ALA A 37 3.67 3.03 -6.35
CA ALA A 37 2.53 2.38 -5.71
C ALA A 37 1.94 1.30 -6.62
N ASN A 38 1.79 1.56 -7.92
CA ASN A 38 1.35 0.55 -8.89
C ASN A 38 2.31 -0.64 -8.94
N LYS A 39 3.62 -0.40 -9.06
CA LYS A 39 4.65 -1.47 -9.07
C LYS A 39 4.58 -2.33 -7.80
N PHE A 40 4.38 -1.69 -6.65
CA PHE A 40 4.22 -2.38 -5.38
C PHE A 40 2.95 -3.24 -5.34
N LEU A 41 1.81 -2.70 -5.76
CA LEU A 41 0.55 -3.44 -5.80
C LEU A 41 0.61 -4.62 -6.76
N ASP A 42 1.23 -4.46 -7.93
CA ASP A 42 1.47 -5.54 -8.88
C ASP A 42 2.35 -6.64 -8.26
N HIS A 43 3.41 -6.25 -7.55
CA HIS A 43 4.28 -7.20 -6.86
C HIS A 43 3.55 -7.96 -5.74
N ALA A 44 2.78 -7.26 -4.90
CA ALA A 44 1.97 -7.89 -3.86
C ALA A 44 0.92 -8.85 -4.45
N HIS A 45 0.28 -8.47 -5.57
CA HIS A 45 -0.66 -9.31 -6.29
C HIS A 45 0.02 -10.58 -6.82
N GLN A 46 1.18 -10.46 -7.48
CA GLN A 46 1.94 -11.60 -7.99
C GLN A 46 2.34 -12.59 -6.89
N LYS A 47 2.56 -12.09 -5.68
CA LYS A 47 2.88 -12.89 -4.49
C LYS A 47 1.66 -13.42 -3.73
N ASN A 48 0.45 -13.15 -4.23
CA ASN A 48 -0.82 -13.49 -3.56
C ASN A 48 -0.92 -12.92 -2.14
N ILE A 49 -0.32 -11.75 -1.90
CA ILE A 49 -0.40 -11.07 -0.62
C ILE A 49 -1.57 -10.08 -0.70
N PRO A 50 -2.64 -10.27 0.08
CA PRO A 50 -3.81 -9.39 0.04
C PRO A 50 -3.46 -8.00 0.60
N VAL A 51 -3.83 -6.97 -0.16
CA VAL A 51 -3.71 -5.57 0.23
C VAL A 51 -5.11 -5.01 0.50
N PHE A 52 -5.34 -4.53 1.71
CA PHE A 52 -6.57 -3.86 2.11
C PHE A 52 -6.32 -2.36 2.24
N PHE A 53 -7.09 -1.56 1.50
CA PHE A 53 -7.03 -0.12 1.60
C PHE A 53 -7.85 0.39 2.79
N ILE A 54 -7.21 1.21 3.63
CA ILE A 54 -7.83 1.88 4.77
C ILE A 54 -7.69 3.37 4.52
N SER A 55 -8.80 4.10 4.47
CA SER A 55 -8.76 5.54 4.26
C SER A 55 -9.68 6.26 5.23
N ASN A 56 -9.21 7.42 5.70
CA ASN A 56 -9.99 8.37 6.47
C ASN A 56 -10.84 9.29 5.57
N ALA A 57 -10.71 9.20 4.25
CA ALA A 57 -11.54 9.96 3.34
C ALA A 57 -13.02 9.58 3.59
N PRO A 58 -13.92 10.58 3.76
CA PRO A 58 -15.33 10.29 3.95
C PRO A 58 -15.81 9.50 2.74
N ARG A 59 -16.53 8.40 2.97
CA ARG A 59 -17.15 7.67 1.87
C ARG A 59 -18.16 8.62 1.22
N PRO A 60 -18.10 8.83 -0.11
CA PRO A 60 -19.18 9.51 -0.80
C PRO A 60 -20.46 8.72 -0.49
N GLU A 61 -21.48 9.38 0.07
CA GLU A 61 -22.79 8.76 0.13
C GLU A 61 -23.23 8.45 -1.30
N SER A 62 -23.74 7.24 -1.51
CA SER A 62 -24.35 6.87 -2.78
C SER A 62 -25.62 7.69 -2.92
N VAL A 63 -25.54 8.82 -3.62
CA VAL A 63 -26.72 9.54 -4.10
C VAL A 63 -27.33 8.78 -5.26
#